data_AF-A0A382FI16-F1
#
_entry.id   AF-A0A382FI16-F1
#
_cell.length_a   1.000
_cell.length_b   1.000
_cell.length_c   1.000
_cell.angle_alpha   90.00
_cell.angle_beta   90.00
_cell.angle_gamma   90.00
#
_symmetry.space_group_name_H-M   'P 1'
#
loop_
_entity.id
_entity.type
_entity.pdbx_description
1 polymer ?
#
loop_
_entity_poly.entity_id
_entity_poly.type
_entity_poly.pdbx_seq_one_letter_code
_entity_poly.pdbx_strand_id
1 'polypeptide(L)' 'MPVACVEEMKRFAAEKFQKVNLFDTERMFCDIYCFEPGQEQTAHAHAENDKVYFVLEGCGAFTLG' A
#
# COMPACT_ATOMS: atom_id res chain seq x y z
N MET A 1 -11.34 -17.64 9.55
CA MET A 1 -11.24 -16.23 9.13
C MET A 1 -9.80 -15.82 9.30
N PRO A 2 -9.04 -15.54 8.22
CA PRO A 2 -7.66 -15.11 8.37
C PRO A 2 -7.62 -13.72 9.01
N VAL A 3 -6.62 -13.49 9.84
CA VAL A 3 -6.38 -12.22 10.54
C VAL A 3 -4.91 -11.86 10.29
N ALA A 4 -4.65 -10.60 9.97
CA ALA A 4 -3.31 -10.06 9.79
C ALA A 4 -3.09 -8.92 10.79
N CYS A 5 -1.99 -8.98 11.55
CA CYS A 5 -1.56 -7.89 12.40
C CYS A 5 -0.74 -6.92 11.54
N VAL A 6 -1.25 -5.71 11.30
CA VAL A 6 -0.62 -4.73 10.39
C VAL A 6 0.83 -4.44 10.80
N GLU A 7 1.08 -4.22 12.09
CA GLU A 7 2.41 -3.92 12.64
C GLU A 7 3.43 -5.01 12.34
N GLU A 8 3.03 -6.28 12.47
CA GLU A 8 3.91 -7.43 12.24
C GLU A 8 4.18 -7.68 10.75
N MET A 9 3.32 -7.15 9.87
CA MET A 9 3.42 -7.36 8.43
C MET A 9 4.21 -6.26 7.73
N LYS A 10 4.48 -5.13 8.39
CA LYS A 10 5.27 -4.03 7.81
C LYS A 10 6.66 -4.50 7.39
N ARG A 11 7.08 -4.06 6.22
CA ARG A 11 8.45 -4.29 5.70
C ARG A 11 8.92 -3.01 5.03
N PHE A 12 10.18 -2.68 5.23
CA PHE A 12 10.81 -1.52 4.58
C PHE A 12 12.08 -1.96 3.88
N ALA A 13 12.45 -1.26 2.82
CA ALA A 13 13.71 -1.44 2.12
C ALA A 13 14.20 -0.09 1.61
N ALA A 14 15.52 0.13 1.58
CA ALA A 14 16.10 1.41 1.21
C ALA A 14 15.93 1.71 -0.28
N GLU A 15 15.97 0.69 -1.13
CA GLU A 15 16.00 0.82 -2.58
C GLU A 15 14.63 1.14 -3.18
N LYS A 16 13.56 0.60 -2.60
CA LYS A 16 12.18 0.85 -3.03
C LYS A 16 11.18 0.58 -1.90
N PHE A 17 10.06 1.28 -1.97
CA PHE A 17 8.94 1.03 -1.06
C PHE A 17 8.49 -0.43 -1.17
N GLN A 18 7.98 -0.98 -0.08
CA GLN A 18 7.45 -2.33 -0.05
C GLN A 18 5.93 -2.29 -0.14
N LYS A 19 5.39 -2.99 -1.13
CA LYS A 19 3.98 -3.35 -1.20
C LYS A 19 3.81 -4.73 -0.56
N VAL A 20 3.19 -4.79 0.62
CA VAL A 20 2.92 -6.05 1.31
C VAL A 20 1.45 -6.39 1.16
N ASN A 21 1.15 -7.48 0.44
CA ASN A 21 -0.22 -7.98 0.32
C ASN A 21 -0.65 -8.66 1.62
N LEU A 22 -1.73 -8.17 2.22
CA LEU A 22 -2.34 -8.77 3.41
C LEU A 22 -3.40 -9.78 3.00
N PHE A 23 -4.23 -9.41 2.03
CA PHE A 23 -5.29 -10.26 1.49
C PHE A 23 -5.43 -10.04 -0.01
N ASP A 24 -5.70 -11.14 -0.71
CA ASP A 24 -5.99 -11.17 -2.14
C ASP A 24 -7.22 -12.05 -2.36
N THR A 25 -8.23 -11.47 -2.98
CA THR A 25 -9.47 -12.13 -3.36
C THR A 25 -9.91 -11.64 -4.73
N GLU A 26 -10.83 -12.36 -5.36
CA GLU A 26 -11.45 -11.93 -6.62
C GLU A 26 -12.03 -10.52 -6.59
N ARG A 27 -12.44 -10.01 -5.41
CA ARG A 27 -13.13 -8.72 -5.27
C ARG A 27 -12.25 -7.58 -4.77
N MET A 28 -11.08 -7.87 -4.18
CA MET A 28 -10.28 -6.85 -3.50
C MET A 28 -8.85 -7.32 -3.26
N PHE A 29 -7.92 -6.41 -3.50
CA PHE A 29 -6.56 -6.44 -2.95
C PHE A 29 -6.49 -5.54 -1.72
N CYS A 30 -6.06 -6.09 -0.59
CA CYS A 30 -5.78 -5.33 0.61
C CYS A 30 -4.28 -5.38 0.87
N ASP A 31 -3.61 -4.27 0.62
CA ASP A 31 -2.17 -4.14 0.72
C ASP A 31 -1.81 -3.03 1.71
N ILE A 32 -0.67 -3.16 2.38
CA ILE A 32 0.00 -2.03 3.04
C ILE A 32 1.20 -1.61 2.22
N TYR A 33 1.36 -0.30 2.11
CA TYR A 33 2.45 0.33 1.37
C TYR A 33 3.38 1.01 2.39
N CYS A 34 4.59 0.49 2.50
CA CYS A 34 5.59 0.93 3.46
C CYS A 34 6.69 1.70 2.73
N PHE A 35 6.74 3.02 2.96
CA PHE A 35 7.67 3.94 2.33
C PHE A 35 8.71 4.42 3.33
N GLU A 36 9.98 4.44 2.91
CA GLU A 36 11.01 5.27 3.54
C GLU A 36 10.90 6.72 3.03
N PRO A 37 11.40 7.72 3.79
CA PRO A 37 11.37 9.12 3.36
C PRO A 37 11.96 9.33 1.97
N GLY A 38 11.21 10.03 1.11
CA GLY A 38 11.61 10.32 -0.27
C GLY A 38 11.28 9.23 -1.29
N GLN A 39 10.77 8.06 -0.87
CA GLN A 39 10.24 7.07 -1.79
C GLN A 39 8.85 7.46 -2.28
N GLU A 40 8.52 7.03 -3.51
CA GLU A 40 7.24 7.32 -4.14
C GLU A 40 6.69 6.08 -4.87
N GLN A 41 5.36 6.07 -5.05
CA GLN A 41 4.71 5.14 -5.96
C GLN A 41 4.48 5.86 -7.28
N THR A 42 5.05 5.34 -8.37
CA THR A 42 4.82 5.89 -9.71
C THR A 42 3.33 5.91 -10.04
N ALA A 43 2.84 7.04 -10.57
CA ALA A 43 1.44 7.20 -10.95
C ALA A 43 1.00 6.15 -11.98
N HIS A 44 -0.17 5.57 -11.75
CA HIS A 44 -0.81 4.61 -12.64
C HIS A 44 -2.30 4.54 -12.36
N ALA A 45 -3.09 4.33 -13.42
CA ALA A 45 -4.53 4.18 -13.34
C ALA A 45 -4.93 2.73 -13.58
N HIS A 46 -6.00 2.30 -12.90
CA HIS A 46 -6.69 1.06 -13.21
C HIS A 46 -8.08 1.42 -13.71
N ALA A 47 -8.42 1.03 -14.94
CA ALA A 47 -9.72 1.37 -15.54
C ALA A 47 -10.91 0.67 -14.86
N GLU A 48 -10.65 -0.47 -14.20
CA GLU A 48 -11.68 -1.38 -13.72
C GLU A 48 -11.79 -1.43 -12.19
N ASN A 49 -10.86 -0.78 -11.47
CA ASN A 49 -10.77 -0.90 -10.01
C ASN A 49 -10.62 0.47 -9.35
N ASP A 50 -11.46 0.73 -8.37
CA ASP A 50 -11.27 1.82 -7.43
C ASP A 50 -10.06 1.54 -6.52
N LYS A 51 -9.38 2.60 -6.10
CA LYS A 51 -8.29 2.53 -5.14
C LYS A 51 -8.49 3.56 -4.04
N VAL A 52 -8.39 3.09 -2.79
CA VAL A 52 -8.48 3.92 -1.59
C VAL A 52 -7.13 3.91 -0.90
N TYR A 53 -6.61 5.09 -0.60
CA TYR A 53 -5.44 5.26 0.25
C TYR A 53 -5.88 5.70 1.65
N PHE A 54 -5.42 4.98 2.67
CA PHE A 54 -5.60 5.34 4.07
C PHE A 54 -4.24 5.37 4.76
N VAL A 55 -3.90 6.50 5.35
CA VAL A 55 -2.63 6.66 6.07
C VAL A 55 -2.76 6.02 7.44
N LEU A 56 -2.10 4.87 7.62
CA LEU A 56 -2.01 4.19 8.91
C LEU A 56 -1.05 4.93 9.85
N GLU A 57 0.10 5.36 9.33
CA GLU A 57 1.15 6.06 10.06
C GLU A 57 1.90 7.03 9.17
N GLY A 58 2.46 8.08 9.77
CA GLY A 58 3.24 9.11 9.07
C GLY A 58 2.36 10.06 8.25
N CYS A 59 2.93 10.60 7.18
CA CYS A 59 2.24 11.50 6.26
C CYS A 59 2.85 11.39 4.85
N GLY A 60 2.10 11.81 3.83
CA GLY A 60 2.54 11.79 2.44
C GLY A 60 1.67 12.67 1.57
N ALA A 61 2.14 12.96 0.36
CA ALA A 61 1.38 13.62 -0.67
C ALA A 61 0.70 12.58 -1.57
N PHE A 62 -0.53 12.85 -1.98
CA PHE A 62 -1.29 11.97 -2.87
C PHE A 62 -1.56 12.69 -4.18
N THR A 63 -1.23 12.03 -5.28
CA THR A 63 -1.62 12.47 -6.63
C THR A 63 -2.66 11.50 -7.15
N LEU A 64 -3.83 12.03 -7.52
CA LEU A 64 -4.93 11.25 -8.12
C LEU A 64 -4.96 11.54 -9.63
N GLY A 65 -5.02 10.51 -10.46
CA GLY A 65 -5.05 10.63 -11.93
C GLY A 65 -4.99 9.29 -12.64
#